data_AF-A0A1F2SPF3-F1
#
_entry.id   AF-A0A1F2SPF3-F1
#
_cell.length_a   1.000
_cell.length_b   1.000
_cell.length_c   1.000
_cell.angle_alpha   90.00
_cell.angle_beta   90.00
_cell.angle_gamma   90.00
#
_symmetry.space_group_name_H-M   'P 1'
#
loop_
_entity.id
_entity.type
_entity.pdbx_description
1 polymer ?
#
loop_
_entity_poly.entity_id
_entity_poly.type
_entity_poly.pdbx_seq_one_letter_code
_entity_poly.pdbx_strand_id
1 'polypeptide(L)'
;MPDSRPDSQIDFSDIPESTDEELKRARRVGRPRTGHAKQLIAIRIDPGLLAQLRRLAAKQDKPYQTLIHELLEQAAKKNVA
;
A
#
# COMPACT_ATOMS: atom_id res chain seq x y z
N MET A 1 -13.52 1.79 -24.69
CA MET A 1 -14.96 1.82 -24.34
C MET A 1 -15.09 1.16 -22.98
N PRO A 2 -15.51 1.85 -21.91
CA PRO A 2 -15.85 1.16 -20.67
C PRO A 2 -17.23 0.52 -20.81
N ASP A 3 -17.38 -0.72 -20.39
CA ASP A 3 -18.63 -1.49 -20.44
C ASP A 3 -19.74 -0.80 -19.62
N SER A 4 -20.60 -0.02 -20.29
CA SER A 4 -21.83 0.55 -19.71
C SER A 4 -22.97 -0.47 -19.71
N ARG A 5 -22.78 -1.61 -19.03
CA ARG A 5 -23.92 -2.47 -18.70
C ARG A 5 -24.70 -1.81 -17.55
N PRO A 6 -26.03 -1.66 -17.66
CA PRO A 6 -26.83 -1.10 -16.57
C PRO A 6 -26.82 -2.06 -15.37
N ASP A 7 -26.80 -1.50 -14.16
CA ASP A 7 -26.74 -2.28 -12.90
C ASP A 7 -27.83 -3.35 -12.78
N SER A 8 -28.97 -3.16 -13.46
CA SER A 8 -30.07 -4.12 -13.56
C SER A 8 -29.73 -5.42 -14.32
N GLN A 9 -28.60 -5.47 -15.00
CA GLN A 9 -28.08 -6.65 -15.72
C GLN A 9 -26.91 -7.31 -14.99
N ILE A 10 -26.59 -6.88 -13.77
CA ILE A 10 -25.63 -7.58 -12.93
C ILE A 10 -26.27 -8.90 -12.49
N ASP A 11 -25.59 -9.99 -12.82
CA ASP A 11 -25.98 -11.33 -12.38
C ASP A 11 -25.48 -11.56 -10.96
N PHE A 12 -26.40 -11.78 -10.03
CA PHE A 12 -26.12 -12.04 -8.61
C PHE A 12 -26.30 -13.51 -8.23
N SER A 13 -26.50 -14.41 -9.21
CA SER A 13 -26.75 -15.84 -8.95
C SER A 13 -25.64 -16.52 -8.13
N ASP A 14 -24.39 -16.09 -8.31
CA ASP A 14 -23.22 -16.64 -7.59
C ASP A 14 -22.95 -15.97 -6.23
N ILE A 15 -23.63 -14.85 -5.93
CA ILE A 15 -23.40 -14.04 -4.71
C ILE A 15 -24.73 -13.83 -4.00
N PRO A 16 -25.23 -14.84 -3.27
CA PRO A 16 -26.46 -14.70 -2.51
C PRO A 16 -26.34 -13.59 -1.45
N GLU A 17 -27.45 -12.93 -1.14
CA GLU A 17 -27.50 -11.96 -0.05
C GLU A 17 -27.13 -12.66 1.27
N SER A 18 -26.21 -12.04 2.04
CA SER A 18 -25.83 -12.58 3.34
C SER A 18 -27.01 -12.56 4.30
N THR A 19 -27.26 -13.69 4.95
CA THR A 19 -28.31 -13.79 5.97
C THR A 19 -27.92 -13.04 7.25
N ASP A 20 -28.89 -12.60 8.04
CA ASP A 20 -28.64 -11.92 9.32
C ASP A 20 -27.79 -12.77 10.29
N GLU A 21 -27.93 -14.09 10.24
CA GLU A 21 -27.15 -15.03 11.05
C GLU A 21 -25.69 -15.14 10.61
N GLU A 22 -25.41 -14.98 9.31
CA GLU A 22 -24.06 -14.90 8.76
C GLU A 22 -23.42 -13.55 9.07
N LEU A 23 -24.19 -12.47 8.96
CA LEU A 23 -23.73 -11.12 9.32
C LEU A 23 -23.38 -11.03 10.81
N LYS A 24 -24.17 -11.66 11.68
CA LYS A 24 -23.91 -11.73 13.13
C LYS A 24 -22.63 -12.49 13.47
N ARG A 25 -22.25 -13.48 12.65
CA ARG A 25 -21.01 -14.28 12.78
C ARG A 25 -19.81 -13.65 12.09
N ALA A 26 -20.02 -12.63 11.25
CA ALA A 26 -18.94 -11.94 10.55
C ALA A 26 -18.00 -11.23 11.54
N ARG A 27 -16.74 -11.64 11.56
CA ARG A 27 -15.71 -10.97 12.36
C ARG A 27 -15.39 -9.62 11.73
N ARG A 28 -15.59 -8.52 12.45
CA ARG A 28 -15.06 -7.20 12.07
C ARG A 28 -13.54 -7.26 12.03
N VAL A 29 -12.98 -7.50 10.84
CA VAL A 29 -11.52 -7.53 10.65
C VAL A 29 -10.92 -6.13 10.48
N GLY A 30 -11.76 -5.11 10.23
CA GLY A 30 -11.32 -3.72 10.08
C GLY A 30 -10.16 -3.55 9.09
N ARG A 31 -9.51 -2.38 9.08
CA ARG A 31 -8.12 -2.31 8.59
C ARG A 31 -7.25 -2.97 9.65
N PRO A 32 -6.37 -3.94 9.30
CA PRO A 32 -5.41 -4.50 10.25
C PRO A 32 -4.70 -3.36 10.97
N ARG A 33 -4.70 -3.39 12.31
CA ARG A 33 -3.93 -2.44 13.12
C ARG A 33 -2.45 -2.80 12.95
N THR A 34 -1.83 -2.39 11.86
CA THR A 34 -0.38 -2.49 11.68
C THR A 34 0.24 -1.62 12.77
N GLY A 35 0.78 -2.22 13.84
CA GLY A 35 1.42 -1.52 14.96
C GLY A 35 2.63 -0.67 14.55
N HIS A 36 3.05 -0.74 13.29
CA HIS A 36 4.17 -0.02 12.69
C HIS A 36 3.70 0.84 11.52
N ALA A 37 2.72 1.71 11.75
CA ALA A 37 2.34 2.69 10.73
C ALA A 37 3.52 3.64 10.48
N LYS A 38 4.00 3.71 9.24
CA LYS A 38 5.06 4.65 8.85
C LYS A 38 4.52 6.07 9.01
N GLN A 39 5.25 6.91 9.75
CA GLN A 39 4.93 8.32 9.87
C GLN A 39 5.28 9.06 8.57
N LEU A 40 4.37 9.89 8.08
CA LEU A 40 4.65 10.75 6.93
C LEU A 40 5.63 11.84 7.34
N ILE A 41 6.71 11.98 6.58
CA ILE A 41 7.71 13.03 6.74
C ILE A 41 7.85 13.79 5.43
N ALA A 42 8.09 15.09 5.53
CA ALA A 42 8.48 15.92 4.39
C ALA A 42 9.97 16.24 4.52
N ILE A 43 10.75 15.85 3.51
CA ILE A 43 12.18 16.16 3.43
C ILE A 43 12.49 16.83 2.10
N ARG A 44 13.39 17.81 2.12
CA ARG A 44 13.91 18.43 0.91
C ARG A 44 15.09 17.59 0.42
N ILE A 45 15.03 17.18 -0.84
CA ILE A 45 16.08 16.40 -1.50
C ILE A 45 16.47 17.15 -2.77
N ASP A 46 17.76 17.19 -3.05
CA ASP A 46 18.26 17.70 -4.32
C ASP A 46 17.59 16.97 -5.51
N PRO A 47 17.14 17.69 -6.55
CA PRO A 47 16.44 17.08 -7.68
C PRO A 47 17.30 16.08 -8.48
N GLY A 48 18.62 16.28 -8.55
CA GLY A 48 19.55 15.36 -9.18
C GLY A 48 19.66 14.05 -8.38
N LEU A 49 19.76 14.15 -7.06
CA LEU A 49 19.77 13.00 -6.17
C LEU A 49 18.45 12.22 -6.23
N LEU A 50 17.31 12.91 -6.28
CA LEU A 50 15.99 12.29 -6.45
C LEU A 50 15.94 11.45 -7.74
N ALA A 51 16.43 11.98 -8.86
CA ALA A 51 16.45 11.29 -10.14
C ALA A 51 17.34 10.04 -10.09
N GLN A 52 18.50 10.11 -9.43
CA GLN A 52 19.39 8.98 -9.25
C GLN A 52 18.76 7.88 -8.38
N LEU A 53 18.14 8.24 -7.26
CA LEU A 53 17.45 7.30 -6.38
C LEU A 53 16.28 6.58 -7.08
N ARG A 54 15.52 7.30 -7.91
CA ARG A 54 14.45 6.69 -8.73
C ARG A 54 15.01 5.68 -9.73
N ARG A 55 16.13 5.99 -10.38
CA ARG A 55 16.81 5.05 -11.30
C ARG A 55 17.33 3.82 -10.58
N LEU A 56 17.89 3.99 -9.38
CA LEU A 56 18.35 2.87 -8.56
C LEU A 56 17.19 1.96 -8.12
N ALA A 57 16.07 2.56 -7.71
CA ALA A 57 14.86 1.83 -7.35
C ALA A 57 14.33 1.00 -8.54
N ALA A 58 14.29 1.60 -9.74
CA ALA A 58 13.89 0.91 -10.97
C ALA A 58 14.84 -0.25 -11.33
N LYS A 59 16.15 -0.07 -11.16
CA LYS A 59 17.15 -1.14 -11.40
C LYS A 59 17.00 -2.33 -10.44
N GLN A 60 16.49 -2.09 -9.24
CA GLN A 60 16.31 -3.11 -8.21
C GLN A 60 14.88 -3.68 -8.18
N ASP A 61 14.02 -3.25 -9.11
CA ASP A 61 12.58 -3.59 -9.13
C ASP A 61 11.89 -3.37 -7.77
N LYS A 62 12.29 -2.28 -7.08
CA LYS A 62 11.78 -1.91 -5.76
C LYS A 62 11.07 -0.55 -5.82
N PRO A 63 9.98 -0.36 -5.06
CA PRO A 63 9.38 0.96 -4.89
C PRO A 63 10.38 1.95 -4.28
N TYR A 64 10.44 3.16 -4.82
CA TYR A 64 11.33 4.24 -4.35
C TYR A 64 11.18 4.53 -2.85
N GLN A 65 9.96 4.47 -2.30
CA GLN A 65 9.71 4.68 -0.87
C GLN A 65 10.33 3.57 -0.01
N THR A 66 10.33 2.33 -0.49
CA THR A 66 10.96 1.20 0.19
C THR A 66 12.48 1.36 0.18
N LEU A 67 13.06 1.72 -0.98
CA LEU A 67 14.50 1.95 -1.10
C LEU A 67 14.99 3.07 -0.17
N ILE A 68 14.27 4.20 -0.10
CA ILE A 68 14.63 5.28 0.83
C ILE A 68 14.60 4.79 2.27
N HIS A 69 13.53 4.07 2.64
CA HIS A 69 13.38 3.58 4.00
C HIS A 69 14.54 2.66 4.39
N GLU A 70 14.93 1.73 3.51
CA GLU A 70 16.08 0.85 3.71
C GLU A 70 17.39 1.64 3.86
N LEU A 71 17.63 2.64 3.00
CA LEU A 71 18.83 3.48 3.05
C LEU A 71 18.91 4.29 4.36
N LEU A 72 17.79 4.87 4.80
CA LEU A 72 17.70 5.59 6.07
C LEU A 72 17.95 4.66 7.26
N GLU A 73 17.39 3.46 7.23
CA GLU A 73 17.58 2.46 8.29
C GLU A 73 19.05 2.02 8.38
N GLN A 74 19.69 1.73 7.24
CA GLN A 74 21.10 1.35 7.19
C GLN A 74 22.01 2.47 7.70
N ALA A 75 21.75 3.71 7.30
CA ALA A 75 22.52 4.87 7.76
C ALA A 75 22.35 5.10 9.27
N ALA A 76 21.14 4.96 9.80
CA ALA A 76 20.88 5.07 11.24
C ALA A 76 21.61 3.98 12.04
N LYS A 77 21.54 2.72 11.59
CA LYS A 77 22.26 1.60 12.22
C LYS A 77 23.77 1.81 12.25
N LYS A 78 24.34 2.38 11.18
CA LYS A 78 25.79 2.59 11.05
C LYS A 78 26.33 3.71 11.94
N ASN A 79 25.52 4.73 12.24
CA ASN A 79 25.92 5.88 13.07
C ASN A 79 25.64 5.70 14.57
N VAL A 80 24.87 4.67 14.95
CA VAL A 80 24.55 4.35 16.35
C VAL A 80 25.51 3.28 16.92
N ALA A 81 26.45 2.78 16.10
CA ALA A 81 27.50 1.82 16.49
C ALA A 81 28.79 2.52 16.94
#